data_AF-A0A7T3T4T9-F1
#
_entry.id   AF-A0A7T3T4T9-F1
#
_cell.length_a   1.000
_cell.length_b   1.000
_cell.length_c   1.000
_cell.angle_alpha   90.00
_cell.angle_beta   90.00
_cell.angle_gamma   90.00
#
_symmetry.space_group_name_H-M   'P 1'
#
loop_
_entity.id
_entity.type
_entity.pdbx_description
1 polymer ?
#
loop_
_entity_poly.entity_id
_entity_poly.type
_entity_poly.pdbx_seq_one_letter_code
_entity_poly.pdbx_strand_id
1 'polypeptide(L)'
;MNEIITSAITRVSLNQATFHNKTFTPSYINFLFGKNRCGKSTVAKVLKDKTDLEWDSGHTAEDFQILVYNEEFISRNIESYDGLPGVFTISEQNAQTQKEIEVATSEMGLSQKSVNELSKRLSEQETLLKKQLDTFQTICWEKTKDFRKLVDPALTGKKKKDGLTNALLAEMNPTEFDADSLVSMCELHSARMLQHTLKCLKETSQPFHLQPF
;
A
#
# COMPACT_ATOMS: atom_id res chain seq x y z
N MET A 1 -72.05 -21.79 9.01
CA MET A 1 -71.37 -21.07 7.92
C MET A 1 -69.94 -20.90 8.34
N ASN A 2 -68.97 -21.46 7.60
CA ASN A 2 -67.56 -21.23 7.91
C ASN A 2 -67.19 -19.85 7.40
N GLU A 3 -66.89 -18.92 8.29
CA GLU A 3 -66.40 -17.60 7.91
C GLU A 3 -64.99 -17.75 7.33
N ILE A 4 -64.82 -17.31 6.08
CA ILE A 4 -63.53 -17.27 5.41
C ILE A 4 -62.78 -16.08 5.99
N ILE A 5 -61.66 -16.34 6.66
CA ILE A 5 -60.78 -15.29 7.19
C ILE A 5 -60.25 -14.47 6.00
N THR A 6 -60.47 -13.15 6.04
CA THR A 6 -60.13 -12.22 4.97
C THR A 6 -58.66 -11.79 5.04
N SER A 7 -58.07 -11.52 3.88
CA SER A 7 -56.75 -10.89 3.78
C SER A 7 -56.87 -9.36 3.88
N ALA A 8 -55.79 -8.69 4.29
CA ALA A 8 -55.66 -7.23 4.17
C ALA A 8 -55.65 -6.77 2.70
N ILE A 9 -55.17 -7.63 1.78
CA ILE A 9 -55.31 -7.41 0.35
C ILE A 9 -56.72 -7.84 -0.05
N THR A 10 -57.56 -6.92 -0.47
CA THR A 10 -58.96 -7.16 -0.86
C THR A 10 -59.11 -7.52 -2.34
N ARG A 11 -58.14 -7.10 -3.17
CA ARG A 11 -58.12 -7.42 -4.61
C ARG A 11 -56.71 -7.45 -5.15
N VAL A 12 -56.40 -8.43 -6.00
CA VAL A 12 -55.17 -8.48 -6.78
C VAL A 12 -55.54 -8.39 -8.25
N SER A 13 -54.96 -7.44 -8.97
CA SER A 13 -55.13 -7.34 -10.42
C SER A 13 -53.84 -7.75 -11.14
N LEU A 14 -54.00 -8.58 -12.18
CA LEU A 14 -52.91 -9.18 -12.95
C LEU A 14 -53.07 -8.75 -14.41
N ASN A 15 -52.16 -7.87 -14.85
CA ASN A 15 -52.13 -7.39 -16.23
C ASN A 15 -50.72 -7.41 -16.84
N GLN A 16 -49.87 -8.33 -16.38
CA GLN A 16 -48.50 -8.48 -16.84
C GLN A 16 -48.17 -9.92 -17.22
N ALA A 17 -47.20 -10.07 -18.11
CA ALA A 17 -46.72 -11.34 -18.67
C ALA A 17 -47.85 -12.22 -19.25
N THR A 18 -48.22 -13.30 -18.57
CA THR A 18 -49.21 -14.28 -19.06
C THR A 18 -50.66 -13.86 -18.76
N PHE A 19 -50.88 -12.91 -17.85
CA PHE A 19 -52.22 -12.47 -17.44
C PHE A 19 -52.66 -11.21 -18.20
N HIS A 20 -53.93 -11.20 -18.60
CA HIS A 20 -54.58 -10.08 -19.28
C HIS A 20 -55.86 -9.75 -18.54
N ASN A 21 -55.90 -8.59 -17.85
CA ASN A 21 -57.04 -8.11 -17.06
C ASN A 21 -57.70 -9.20 -16.19
N LYS A 22 -56.89 -9.97 -15.46
CA LYS A 22 -57.40 -10.96 -14.51
C LYS A 22 -57.37 -10.41 -13.09
N THR A 23 -58.39 -10.68 -12.31
CA THR A 23 -58.46 -10.27 -10.91
C THR A 23 -58.86 -11.44 -10.03
N PHE A 24 -58.42 -11.44 -8.78
CA PHE A 24 -58.92 -12.34 -7.76
C PHE A 24 -58.91 -11.67 -6.38
N THR A 25 -59.74 -12.17 -5.49
CA THR A 25 -59.82 -11.73 -4.09
C THR A 25 -59.16 -12.80 -3.21
N PRO A 26 -58.01 -12.51 -2.58
CA PRO A 26 -57.35 -13.47 -1.72
C PRO A 26 -58.07 -13.61 -0.37
N SER A 27 -58.05 -14.81 0.18
CA SER A 27 -58.34 -15.06 1.59
C SER A 27 -57.07 -14.96 2.42
N TYR A 28 -57.13 -15.24 3.73
CA TYR A 28 -55.93 -15.26 4.58
C TYR A 28 -54.87 -16.27 4.12
N ILE A 29 -55.28 -17.44 3.61
CA ILE A 29 -54.37 -18.48 3.08
C ILE A 29 -54.82 -18.88 1.68
N ASN A 30 -53.93 -18.75 0.69
CA ASN A 30 -54.25 -19.03 -0.70
C ASN A 30 -53.30 -20.08 -1.28
N PHE A 31 -53.88 -21.09 -1.94
CA PHE A 31 -53.12 -22.07 -2.72
C PHE A 31 -53.29 -21.77 -4.21
N LEU A 32 -52.22 -21.31 -4.85
CA LEU A 32 -52.19 -21.03 -6.28
C LEU A 32 -51.33 -22.09 -6.99
N PHE A 33 -51.96 -22.92 -7.83
CA PHE A 33 -51.30 -24.03 -8.51
C PHE A 33 -51.55 -24.02 -10.01
N GLY A 34 -50.67 -24.67 -10.77
CA GLY A 34 -50.76 -24.77 -12.23
C GLY A 34 -49.46 -25.28 -12.85
N LYS A 35 -49.49 -25.55 -14.16
CA LYS A 35 -48.34 -26.05 -14.93
C LYS A 35 -47.14 -25.09 -14.87
N ASN A 36 -45.96 -25.59 -15.23
CA ASN A 36 -44.78 -24.72 -15.40
C ASN A 36 -45.08 -23.60 -16.41
N ARG A 37 -44.57 -22.40 -16.14
CA ARG A 37 -44.80 -21.17 -16.93
C ARG A 37 -46.26 -20.69 -17.02
N CYS A 38 -47.17 -21.15 -16.16
CA CYS A 38 -48.55 -20.64 -16.14
C CYS A 38 -48.72 -19.26 -15.44
N GLY A 39 -47.62 -18.57 -15.11
CA GLY A 39 -47.66 -17.25 -14.45
C GLY A 39 -47.55 -17.25 -12.92
N LYS A 40 -47.23 -18.37 -12.26
CA LYS A 40 -47.07 -18.40 -10.78
C LYS A 40 -46.06 -17.34 -10.28
N SER A 41 -44.88 -17.28 -10.91
CA SER A 41 -43.85 -16.29 -10.57
C SER A 41 -44.31 -14.86 -10.85
N THR A 42 -45.22 -14.66 -11.81
CA THR A 42 -45.82 -13.36 -12.10
C THR A 42 -46.69 -12.87 -10.94
N VAL A 43 -47.52 -13.75 -10.37
CA VAL A 43 -48.32 -13.39 -9.18
C VAL A 43 -47.41 -13.03 -8.00
N ALA A 44 -46.36 -13.84 -7.76
CA ALA A 44 -45.38 -13.53 -6.72
C ALA A 44 -44.70 -12.17 -6.94
N LYS A 45 -44.42 -11.80 -8.20
CA LYS A 45 -43.85 -10.50 -8.54
C LYS A 45 -44.81 -9.33 -8.31
N VAL A 46 -46.08 -9.44 -8.73
CA VAL A 46 -47.12 -8.44 -8.45
C VAL A 46 -47.23 -8.16 -6.95
N LEU A 47 -47.24 -9.24 -6.15
CA LEU A 47 -47.29 -9.13 -4.69
C LEU A 47 -46.03 -8.46 -4.14
N LYS A 48 -44.83 -8.90 -4.56
CA LYS A 48 -43.55 -8.34 -4.11
C LYS A 48 -43.45 -6.84 -4.39
N ASP A 49 -43.81 -6.44 -5.61
CA ASP A 49 -43.66 -5.07 -6.11
C ASP A 49 -44.83 -4.16 -5.64
N LYS A 50 -45.83 -4.73 -4.95
CA LYS A 50 -47.04 -4.04 -4.47
C LYS A 50 -47.82 -3.31 -5.57
N THR A 51 -47.70 -3.79 -6.81
CA THR A 51 -48.36 -3.21 -7.98
C THR A 51 -49.79 -3.74 -8.11
N ASP A 52 -50.75 -2.88 -8.44
CA ASP A 52 -52.14 -3.26 -8.74
C ASP A 52 -52.87 -4.02 -7.61
N LEU A 53 -52.61 -3.63 -6.35
CA LEU A 53 -53.19 -4.21 -5.15
C LEU A 53 -54.27 -3.30 -4.50
N GLU A 54 -55.41 -3.92 -4.29
CA GLU A 54 -56.55 -3.59 -3.41
C GLU A 54 -56.25 -3.77 -1.93
N TRP A 55 -56.28 -2.75 -1.08
CA TRP A 55 -56.18 -2.93 0.39
C TRP A 55 -57.54 -2.75 1.07
N ASP A 56 -57.68 -3.26 2.29
CA ASP A 56 -58.85 -3.03 3.13
C ASP A 56 -58.88 -1.59 3.66
N SER A 57 -60.04 -1.18 4.17
CA SER A 57 -60.24 0.19 4.63
C SER A 57 -59.31 0.51 5.80
N GLY A 58 -58.41 1.48 5.60
CA GLY A 58 -57.50 1.95 6.64
C GLY A 58 -56.07 1.45 6.53
N HIS A 59 -55.77 0.56 5.57
CA HIS A 59 -54.41 0.17 5.27
C HIS A 59 -54.00 0.51 3.84
N THR A 60 -52.70 0.57 3.64
CA THR A 60 -52.03 0.86 2.39
C THR A 60 -50.89 -0.14 2.18
N ALA A 61 -50.27 -0.05 1.00
CA ALA A 61 -49.08 -0.80 0.66
C ALA A 61 -47.92 -0.61 1.68
N GLU A 62 -47.81 0.54 2.34
CA GLU A 62 -46.70 0.88 3.24
C GLU A 62 -46.82 0.21 4.61
N ASP A 63 -48.04 -0.12 5.03
CA ASP A 63 -48.31 -0.70 6.35
C ASP A 63 -47.83 -2.16 6.50
N PHE A 64 -47.46 -2.80 5.39
CA PHE A 64 -47.09 -4.21 5.36
C PHE A 64 -45.71 -4.46 4.76
N GLN A 65 -44.93 -5.32 5.42
CA GLN A 65 -43.74 -5.92 4.83
C GLN A 65 -44.14 -7.19 4.06
N ILE A 66 -43.94 -7.20 2.74
CA ILE A 66 -44.21 -8.38 1.91
C ILE A 66 -42.92 -9.19 1.74
N LEU A 67 -42.97 -10.44 2.16
CA LEU A 67 -41.85 -11.39 2.05
C LEU A 67 -42.16 -12.41 0.96
N VAL A 68 -41.32 -12.47 -0.08
CA VAL A 68 -41.48 -13.39 -1.21
C VAL A 68 -40.26 -14.31 -1.32
N TYR A 69 -40.48 -15.60 -1.08
CA TYR A 69 -39.47 -16.66 -1.16
C TYR A 69 -39.56 -17.39 -2.50
N ASN A 70 -39.01 -16.81 -3.56
CA ASN A 70 -39.00 -17.37 -4.91
C ASN A 70 -37.58 -17.73 -5.39
N GLU A 71 -37.44 -18.21 -6.63
CA GLU A 71 -36.13 -18.54 -7.23
C GLU A 71 -35.14 -17.37 -7.18
N GLU A 72 -35.60 -16.13 -7.36
CA GLU A 72 -34.71 -14.97 -7.22
C GLU A 72 -34.22 -14.76 -5.78
N PHE A 73 -35.08 -15.01 -4.78
CA PHE A 73 -34.68 -14.97 -3.38
C PHE A 73 -33.58 -15.99 -3.09
N ILE A 74 -33.77 -17.22 -3.60
CA ILE A 74 -32.76 -18.29 -3.50
C ILE A 74 -31.47 -17.84 -4.19
N SER A 75 -31.52 -17.40 -5.44
CA SER A 75 -30.32 -16.98 -6.18
C SER A 75 -29.56 -15.83 -5.51
N ARG A 76 -30.25 -14.89 -4.84
CA ARG A 76 -29.61 -13.75 -4.17
C ARG A 76 -29.06 -14.08 -2.79
N ASN A 77 -29.72 -14.97 -2.06
CA ASN A 77 -29.43 -15.19 -0.64
C ASN A 77 -28.80 -16.55 -0.37
N ILE A 78 -28.73 -17.42 -1.36
CA ILE A 78 -28.28 -18.80 -1.23
C ILE A 78 -27.28 -19.04 -2.36
N GLU A 79 -26.06 -18.53 -2.17
CA GLU A 79 -24.91 -18.91 -2.99
C GLU A 79 -24.31 -20.21 -2.45
N SER A 80 -23.89 -21.09 -3.36
CA SER A 80 -23.09 -22.26 -3.01
C SER A 80 -21.69 -21.79 -2.66
N TYR A 81 -21.17 -22.20 -1.50
CA TYR A 81 -19.79 -21.96 -1.12
C TYR A 81 -18.86 -22.54 -2.21
N ASP A 82 -17.99 -21.72 -2.81
CA ASP A 82 -16.93 -22.19 -3.69
C ASP A 82 -15.99 -23.09 -2.87
N GLY A 83 -16.23 -24.41 -2.93
CA GLY A 83 -15.43 -25.45 -2.27
C GLY A 83 -16.17 -26.35 -1.26
N LEU A 84 -17.42 -26.05 -0.87
CA LEU A 84 -18.18 -26.87 0.09
C LEU A 84 -19.61 -27.14 -0.42
N PRO A 85 -19.83 -28.28 -1.11
CA PRO A 85 -21.16 -28.69 -1.55
C PRO A 85 -22.11 -28.87 -0.37
N GLY A 86 -23.24 -28.16 -0.37
CA GLY A 86 -24.32 -28.32 0.62
C GLY A 86 -24.30 -27.34 1.79
N VAL A 87 -23.36 -26.38 1.84
CA VAL A 87 -23.39 -25.27 2.81
C VAL A 87 -24.06 -24.06 2.16
N PHE A 88 -25.22 -23.67 2.70
CA PHE A 88 -26.00 -22.54 2.26
C PHE A 88 -25.90 -21.42 3.31
N THR A 89 -25.26 -20.32 2.98
CA THR A 89 -25.20 -19.14 3.84
C THR A 89 -26.35 -18.21 3.49
N ILE A 90 -27.32 -18.03 4.39
CA ILE A 90 -28.48 -17.17 4.17
C ILE A 90 -28.11 -15.74 4.61
N SER A 91 -27.65 -14.89 3.68
CA SER A 91 -27.70 -13.40 3.76
C SER A 91 -26.93 -12.73 2.62
N GLU A 92 -27.59 -11.82 1.90
CA GLU A 92 -27.02 -10.97 0.84
C GLU A 92 -25.77 -10.19 1.29
N GLN A 93 -25.74 -9.73 2.55
CA GLN A 93 -24.57 -9.03 3.12
C GLN A 93 -23.31 -9.90 3.18
N ASN A 94 -23.45 -11.21 3.38
CA ASN A 94 -22.29 -12.09 3.53
C ASN A 94 -21.65 -12.41 2.18
N ALA A 95 -22.43 -12.54 1.11
CA ALA A 95 -21.91 -12.78 -0.24
C ALA A 95 -21.08 -11.60 -0.76
N GLN A 96 -21.60 -10.37 -0.61
CA GLN A 96 -20.89 -9.17 -1.02
C GLN A 96 -19.60 -8.94 -0.21
N THR A 97 -19.68 -9.08 1.11
CA THR A 97 -18.50 -8.97 2.00
C THR A 97 -17.43 -10.02 1.63
N GLN A 98 -17.85 -11.24 1.30
CA GLN A 98 -16.93 -12.32 0.93
C GLN A 98 -16.21 -12.01 -0.39
N LYS A 99 -16.93 -11.49 -1.38
CA LYS A 99 -16.34 -11.06 -2.67
C LYS A 99 -15.33 -9.92 -2.47
N GLU A 100 -15.63 -8.97 -1.59
CA GLU A 100 -14.72 -7.89 -1.24
C GLU A 100 -13.43 -8.41 -0.57
N ILE A 101 -13.56 -9.39 0.33
CA ILE A 101 -12.40 -10.05 0.97
C ILE A 101 -11.54 -10.75 -0.07
N GLU A 102 -12.13 -11.45 -1.03
CA GLU A 102 -11.41 -12.17 -2.07
C GLU A 102 -10.61 -11.23 -2.99
N VAL A 103 -11.24 -10.14 -3.43
CA VAL A 103 -10.59 -9.10 -4.24
C VAL A 103 -9.43 -8.46 -3.46
N ALA A 104 -9.68 -8.03 -2.21
CA ALA A 104 -8.66 -7.42 -1.37
C ALA A 104 -7.48 -8.36 -1.11
N THR A 105 -7.74 -9.65 -0.89
CA THR A 105 -6.70 -10.67 -0.66
C THR A 105 -5.86 -10.88 -1.92
N SER A 106 -6.49 -10.89 -3.10
CA SER A 106 -5.80 -11.01 -4.38
C SER A 106 -4.89 -9.80 -4.65
N GLU A 107 -5.40 -8.59 -4.45
CA GLU A 107 -4.64 -7.34 -4.62
C GLU A 107 -3.46 -7.25 -3.66
N MET A 108 -3.66 -7.64 -2.39
CA MET A 108 -2.58 -7.72 -1.40
C MET A 108 -1.48 -8.69 -1.84
N GLY A 109 -1.86 -9.84 -2.41
CA GLY A 109 -0.90 -10.81 -2.96
C GLY A 109 -0.07 -10.26 -4.12
N LEU A 110 -0.68 -9.46 -5.00
CA LEU A 110 0.04 -8.79 -6.10
C LEU A 110 1.00 -7.71 -5.58
N SER A 111 0.54 -6.88 -4.65
CA SER A 111 1.36 -5.83 -4.04
C SER A 111 2.56 -6.43 -3.30
N GLN A 112 2.36 -7.50 -2.53
CA GLN A 112 3.45 -8.17 -1.82
C GLN A 112 4.52 -8.73 -2.76
N LYS A 113 4.12 -9.28 -3.92
CA LYS A 113 5.08 -9.73 -4.95
C LYS A 113 5.92 -8.57 -5.48
N SER A 114 5.29 -7.41 -5.75
CA SER A 114 6.00 -6.22 -6.22
C SER A 114 6.98 -5.68 -5.17
N VAL A 115 6.57 -5.60 -3.90
CA VAL A 115 7.43 -5.19 -2.80
C VAL A 115 8.64 -6.10 -2.66
N ASN A 116 8.43 -7.41 -2.71
CA ASN A 116 9.52 -8.39 -2.61
C ASN A 116 10.52 -8.22 -3.77
N GLU A 117 10.04 -8.03 -5.00
CA GLU A 117 10.90 -7.83 -6.15
C GLU A 117 11.71 -6.53 -6.06
N LEU A 118 11.06 -5.42 -5.69
CA LEU A 118 11.73 -4.13 -5.51
C LEU A 118 12.76 -4.18 -4.37
N SER A 119 12.45 -4.83 -3.26
CA SER A 119 13.39 -5.00 -2.14
C SER A 119 14.63 -5.79 -2.55
N LYS A 120 14.46 -6.83 -3.38
CA LYS A 120 15.56 -7.64 -3.89
C LYS A 120 16.46 -6.80 -4.80
N ARG A 121 15.87 -6.06 -5.75
CA ARG A 121 16.62 -5.17 -6.65
C ARG A 121 17.36 -4.08 -5.88
N LEU A 122 16.76 -3.51 -4.84
CA LEU A 122 17.39 -2.50 -3.99
C LEU A 122 18.61 -3.08 -3.28
N SER A 123 18.48 -4.26 -2.65
CA SER A 123 19.58 -4.95 -1.98
C SER A 123 20.75 -5.28 -2.93
N GLU A 124 20.44 -5.70 -4.16
CA GLU A 124 21.44 -5.97 -5.20
C GLU A 124 22.18 -4.67 -5.59
N GLN A 125 21.45 -3.56 -5.80
CA GLN A 125 22.05 -2.27 -6.15
C GLN A 125 22.92 -1.70 -5.03
N GLU A 126 22.49 -1.79 -3.77
CA GLU A 126 23.29 -1.37 -2.61
C GLU A 126 24.60 -2.17 -2.52
N THR A 127 24.54 -3.47 -2.76
CA THR A 127 25.71 -4.35 -2.77
C THR A 127 26.68 -3.98 -3.89
N LEU A 128 26.15 -3.71 -5.10
CA LEU A 128 26.96 -3.26 -6.24
C LEU A 128 27.60 -1.91 -5.98
N LEU A 129 26.84 -0.93 -5.46
CA LEU A 129 27.34 0.39 -5.13
C LEU A 129 28.48 0.31 -4.11
N LYS A 130 28.31 -0.47 -3.04
CA LYS A 130 29.35 -0.67 -2.02
C LYS A 130 30.61 -1.28 -2.61
N LYS A 131 30.48 -2.27 -3.50
CA LYS A 131 31.61 -2.90 -4.18
C LYS A 131 32.34 -1.93 -5.12
N GLN A 132 31.60 -1.13 -5.88
CA GLN A 132 32.18 -0.12 -6.77
C GLN A 132 32.92 0.96 -5.96
N LEU A 133 32.32 1.42 -4.85
CA LEU A 133 32.94 2.39 -3.95
C LEU A 133 34.24 1.83 -3.35
N ASP A 134 34.23 0.61 -2.81
CA ASP A 134 35.43 -0.03 -2.24
C ASP A 134 36.54 -0.21 -3.29
N THR A 135 36.16 -0.61 -4.51
CA THR A 135 37.09 -0.72 -5.64
C THR A 135 37.70 0.64 -5.98
N PHE A 136 36.87 1.67 -6.10
CA PHE A 136 37.32 3.04 -6.38
C PHE A 136 38.26 3.56 -5.29
N GLN A 137 37.87 3.44 -4.02
CA GLN A 137 38.69 3.80 -2.87
C GLN A 137 40.05 3.10 -2.88
N THR A 138 40.06 1.80 -3.19
CA THR A 138 41.31 1.02 -3.27
C THR A 138 42.19 1.48 -4.41
N ILE A 139 41.63 1.73 -5.60
CA ILE A 139 42.39 2.27 -6.75
C ILE A 139 42.99 3.62 -6.41
N CYS A 140 42.18 4.56 -5.88
CA CYS A 140 42.66 5.88 -5.49
C CYS A 140 43.76 5.80 -4.43
N TRP A 141 43.58 4.94 -3.42
CA TRP A 141 44.56 4.75 -2.36
C TRP A 141 45.88 4.21 -2.90
N GLU A 142 45.86 3.14 -3.70
CA GLU A 142 47.09 2.54 -4.20
C GLU A 142 47.80 3.45 -5.21
N LYS A 143 47.08 4.07 -6.15
CA LYS A 143 47.70 4.97 -7.16
C LYS A 143 48.35 6.20 -6.55
N THR A 144 47.80 6.71 -5.46
CA THR A 144 48.34 7.91 -4.79
C THR A 144 49.38 7.57 -3.73
N LYS A 145 49.71 6.28 -3.50
CA LYS A 145 50.55 5.83 -2.38
C LYS A 145 51.90 6.54 -2.30
N ASP A 146 52.63 6.64 -3.40
CA ASP A 146 53.97 7.22 -3.37
C ASP A 146 53.93 8.74 -3.26
N PHE A 147 53.00 9.38 -3.96
CA PHE A 147 52.75 10.82 -3.81
C PHE A 147 52.36 11.21 -2.38
N ARG A 148 51.49 10.42 -1.73
CA ARG A 148 51.05 10.68 -0.35
C ARG A 148 52.18 10.59 0.67
N LYS A 149 53.23 9.81 0.41
CA LYS A 149 54.44 9.78 1.26
C LYS A 149 55.23 11.09 1.15
N LEU A 150 55.28 11.68 -0.05
CA LEU A 150 56.01 12.92 -0.31
C LEU A 150 55.33 14.14 0.33
N VAL A 151 54.00 14.15 0.39
CA VAL A 151 53.20 15.23 0.99
C VAL A 151 52.55 14.83 2.32
N ASP A 152 53.16 13.89 3.05
CA ASP A 152 52.59 13.31 4.27
C ASP A 152 52.17 14.33 5.35
N PRO A 153 52.92 15.42 5.60
CA PRO A 153 52.50 16.47 6.53
C PRO A 153 51.22 17.21 6.09
N ALA A 154 51.04 17.42 4.79
CA ALA A 154 49.91 18.15 4.21
C ALA A 154 48.60 17.32 4.24
N LEU A 155 48.69 16.00 4.42
CA LEU A 155 47.53 15.10 4.44
C LEU A 155 47.04 14.77 5.86
N THR A 156 47.53 15.48 6.88
CA THR A 156 47.12 15.30 8.27
C THR A 156 45.60 15.42 8.42
N GLY A 157 44.97 14.42 9.05
CA GLY A 157 43.50 14.34 9.20
C GLY A 157 42.75 13.67 8.03
N LYS A 158 43.38 13.48 6.86
CA LYS A 158 42.77 12.83 5.68
C LYS A 158 43.39 11.47 5.33
N LYS A 159 44.18 10.89 6.23
CA LYS A 159 44.92 9.61 6.05
C LYS A 159 44.04 8.36 6.25
N LYS A 160 42.80 8.37 5.75
CA LYS A 160 41.91 7.19 5.68
C LYS A 160 41.42 7.01 4.25
N LYS A 161 41.19 5.77 3.81
CA LYS A 161 40.67 5.46 2.46
C LYS A 161 39.40 6.26 2.16
N ASP A 162 38.42 6.21 3.07
CA ASP A 162 37.16 6.96 2.93
C ASP A 162 37.38 8.48 2.92
N GLY A 163 38.21 8.98 3.84
CA GLY A 163 38.47 10.41 3.99
C GLY A 163 39.15 11.03 2.76
N LEU A 164 40.11 10.32 2.16
CA LEU A 164 40.75 10.73 0.92
C LEU A 164 39.75 10.72 -0.24
N THR A 165 38.95 9.66 -0.35
CA THR A 165 38.05 9.46 -1.48
C THR A 165 36.88 10.45 -1.44
N ASN A 166 36.32 10.73 -0.26
CA ASN A 166 35.29 11.76 -0.08
C ASN A 166 35.83 13.16 -0.39
N ALA A 167 37.07 13.46 -0.01
CA ALA A 167 37.69 14.74 -0.35
C ALA A 167 37.93 14.89 -1.86
N LEU A 168 38.31 13.81 -2.55
CA LEU A 168 38.46 13.80 -4.01
C LEU A 168 37.11 13.98 -4.73
N LEU A 169 36.06 13.32 -4.25
CA LEU A 169 34.71 13.45 -4.82
C LEU A 169 34.08 14.82 -4.54
N ALA A 170 34.50 15.51 -3.47
CA ALA A 170 34.04 16.86 -3.15
C ALA A 170 34.78 17.96 -3.91
N GLU A 171 35.91 17.64 -4.55
CA GLU A 171 36.70 18.61 -5.32
C GLU A 171 36.05 18.85 -6.69
N MET A 172 35.55 20.07 -6.89
CA MET A 172 34.83 20.44 -8.11
C MET A 172 35.72 21.13 -9.14
N ASN A 173 36.88 21.66 -8.74
CA ASN A 173 37.77 22.43 -9.61
C ASN A 173 39.23 21.95 -9.48
N PRO A 174 39.55 20.75 -9.99
CA PRO A 174 40.91 20.24 -9.95
C PRO A 174 41.82 21.17 -10.77
N THR A 175 42.85 21.69 -10.11
CA THR A 175 43.90 22.49 -10.77
C THR A 175 45.12 21.60 -10.98
N GLU A 176 45.65 21.60 -12.20
CA GLU A 176 46.88 20.86 -12.51
C GLU A 176 48.06 21.59 -11.88
N PHE A 177 48.82 20.88 -11.06
CA PHE A 177 50.05 21.38 -10.46
C PHE A 177 51.19 20.44 -10.82
N ASP A 178 52.35 21.02 -11.10
CA ASP A 178 53.60 20.29 -11.19
C ASP A 178 53.93 19.64 -9.84
N ALA A 179 54.29 18.36 -9.88
CA ALA A 179 54.46 17.54 -8.68
C ALA A 179 55.61 18.05 -7.80
N ASP A 180 56.73 18.46 -8.42
CA ASP A 180 57.91 18.95 -7.71
C ASP A 180 57.63 20.29 -7.03
N SER A 181 56.91 21.17 -7.73
CA SER A 181 56.45 22.46 -7.21
C SER A 181 55.55 22.28 -5.98
N LEU A 182 54.64 21.30 -6.01
CA LEU A 182 53.72 21.03 -4.90
C LEU A 182 54.44 20.44 -3.67
N VAL A 183 55.38 19.52 -3.89
CA VAL A 183 56.21 18.95 -2.82
C VAL A 183 57.04 20.07 -2.16
N SER A 184 57.68 20.93 -2.96
CA SER A 184 58.45 22.06 -2.44
C SER A 184 57.61 23.01 -1.58
N MET A 185 56.37 23.31 -2.00
CA MET A 185 55.44 24.12 -1.20
C MET A 185 55.07 23.46 0.14
N CYS A 186 54.85 22.14 0.15
CA CYS A 186 54.52 21.40 1.37
C CYS A 186 55.69 21.36 2.37
N GLU A 187 56.91 21.17 1.88
CA GLU A 187 58.13 21.19 2.68
C GLU A 187 58.38 22.58 3.28
N LEU A 188 58.25 23.64 2.47
CA LEU A 188 58.36 25.03 2.92
C LEU A 188 57.35 25.38 4.02
N HIS A 189 56.10 24.95 3.85
CA HIS A 189 55.05 25.19 4.85
C HIS A 189 55.35 24.44 6.16
N SER A 190 55.77 23.19 6.07
CA SER A 190 56.16 22.37 7.24
C SER A 190 57.34 22.98 7.99
N ALA A 191 58.36 23.46 7.27
CA ALA A 191 59.51 24.15 7.86
C ALA A 191 59.11 25.45 8.58
N ARG A 192 58.21 26.26 7.98
CA ARG A 192 57.70 27.49 8.61
C ARG A 192 56.91 27.20 9.89
N MET A 193 56.07 26.16 9.89
CA MET A 193 55.33 25.73 11.09
C MET A 193 56.28 25.32 12.24
N LEU A 194 57.34 24.57 11.94
CA LEU A 194 58.36 24.21 12.94
C LEU A 194 59.12 25.42 13.48
N GLN A 195 59.51 26.35 12.61
CA GLN A 195 60.18 27.60 13.02
C GLN A 195 59.28 28.46 13.92
N HIS A 196 58.00 28.59 13.58
CA HIS A 196 57.03 29.29 14.41
C HIS A 196 56.86 28.61 15.78
N THR A 197 56.73 27.29 15.81
CA THR A 197 56.59 26.52 17.05
C THR A 197 57.83 26.65 17.94
N LEU A 198 59.04 26.58 17.35
CA LEU A 198 60.30 26.81 18.06
C LEU A 198 60.41 28.24 18.61
N LYS A 199 59.92 29.23 17.87
CA LYS A 199 59.85 30.62 18.34
C LYS A 199 58.94 30.74 19.56
N CYS A 200 57.73 30.16 19.51
CA CYS A 200 56.81 30.17 20.65
C CYS A 200 57.38 29.44 21.89
N LEU A 201 58.12 28.33 21.70
CA LEU A 201 58.77 27.60 22.79
C LEU A 201 59.93 28.39 23.43
N LYS A 202 60.69 29.13 22.63
CA LYS A 202 61.76 30.02 23.13
C LYS A 202 61.20 31.22 23.89
N GLU A 203 60.10 31.79 23.42
CA GLU A 203 59.41 32.90 24.08
C GLU A 203 58.77 32.47 25.42
N THR A 204 58.31 31.22 25.52
CA THR A 204 57.80 30.65 26.79
C THR A 204 58.88 30.15 27.75
N SER A 205 60.13 30.01 27.29
CA SER A 205 61.28 29.55 28.11
C SER A 205 62.19 30.68 28.62
N GLN A 206 61.86 31.96 28.41
CA GLN A 206 62.62 33.06 29.02
C GLN A 206 62.41 33.04 30.55
N PRO A 207 63.48 33.04 31.37
CA PRO A 207 63.35 32.98 32.82
C PRO A 207 62.66 34.26 33.33
N PHE A 208 61.61 34.09 34.13
CA PHE A 208 61.01 35.16 34.92
C PHE A 208 62.12 35.82 35.76
N HIS A 209 62.51 37.04 35.39
CA HIS A 209 63.34 37.87 36.23
C HIS A 209 62.49 38.30 37.43
N LEU A 210 62.57 37.54 38.52
CA LEU A 210 62.09 38.00 39.82
C LEU A 210 62.96 39.18 40.24
N GLN A 211 62.39 40.39 40.23
CA GLN A 211 63.03 41.54 40.86
C GLN A 211 63.01 41.35 42.39
N PRO A 212 64.13 41.57 43.10
CA PRO A 212 64.14 41.47 44.56
C PRO A 212 63.42 42.67 45.17
N PHE A 213 62.69 42.40 46.25
CA PHE A 213 61.96 43.37 47.07
C PHE A 213 62.87 44.44 47.70
#